data_AF-A0A8I1EGG9-F1
#
_entry.id   AF-A0A8I1EGG9-F1
#
_cell.length_a   1.000
_cell.length_b   1.000
_cell.length_c   1.000
_cell.angle_alpha   90.00
_cell.angle_beta   90.00
_cell.angle_gamma   90.00
#
_symmetry.space_group_name_H-M   'P 1'
#
loop_
_entity.id
_entity.type
_entity.pdbx_description
1 polymer ?
#
loop_
_entity_poly.entity_id
_entity_poly.type
_entity_poly.pdbx_seq_one_letter_code
_entity_poly.pdbx_strand_id
1 'polypeptide(L)'
;MDDEFEQAIAELGGKQLVDRFNARVLAEPAKALPRAEIDGFSIGYAVAIGGISCAIDLMLDKAFREEMEEKHRELPAKEREALERKIKARLEELGLLPEKGMPGMSMDWYEKLNEELGLKSPYQLRPSNHRILNHVDTKRVIKMLMNGEAGIGDLIYKIYPGMSEAAARELLEMHLQADRCSPASLPLRFMSWFWEQAIKAGDPTKVGEPSVLFKMFSSMTKNVDWSKWLNKFFGEGLIPPGANIGEAMLKLYDSGALNQRVFWTSDLGAAVGGAKRRLLIAAFMELGIELFAFLEGVKKGYIAWEGDLASIGRQVKAWRDQPKYLDMKILAQGFAASGGATKALISGDILQINYFSMGMVFKHLLAYPATERRHFTRMIEFSRNDIDKDFAAFSTATGIRPRPKLGVINGGLSMAESLEKRLVKAGCQSTRVQVLAVDHPKEFADLVARVEVASKKASGDTMKERAFDKICESWYLSDEDDDAKAIAQFKKDLVVIEKEVLG
;
A
#
# COMPACT_ATOMS: atom_id res chain seq x y z
N MET A 1 -20.66 -16.96 -41.18
CA MET A 1 -21.44 -16.85 -39.91
C MET A 1 -22.59 -15.86 -40.07
N ASP A 2 -22.44 -14.82 -40.91
CA ASP A 2 -23.51 -13.82 -41.14
C ASP A 2 -24.65 -14.32 -42.05
N ASP A 3 -24.38 -15.13 -43.10
CA ASP A 3 -25.40 -15.56 -44.06
C ASP A 3 -26.51 -16.45 -43.48
N GLU A 4 -26.17 -17.38 -42.57
CA GLU A 4 -27.15 -18.26 -41.91
C GLU A 4 -28.07 -17.48 -40.94
N PHE A 5 -27.52 -16.44 -40.29
CA PHE A 5 -28.27 -15.60 -39.37
C PHE A 5 -29.20 -14.64 -40.12
N GLU A 6 -28.72 -14.06 -41.24
CA GLU A 6 -29.56 -13.26 -42.14
C GLU A 6 -30.68 -14.10 -42.77
N GLN A 7 -30.40 -15.35 -43.16
CA GLN A 7 -31.43 -16.29 -43.63
C GLN A 7 -32.49 -16.55 -42.56
N ALA A 8 -32.08 -16.83 -41.32
CA ALA A 8 -33.02 -17.06 -40.22
C ALA A 8 -33.88 -15.82 -39.90
N ILE A 9 -33.30 -14.61 -39.98
CA ILE A 9 -34.03 -13.35 -39.81
C ILE A 9 -35.00 -13.12 -40.98
N ALA A 10 -34.57 -13.42 -42.21
CA ALA A 10 -35.40 -13.33 -43.40
C ALA A 10 -36.61 -14.28 -43.34
N GLU A 11 -36.42 -15.49 -42.81
CA GLU A 11 -37.50 -16.47 -42.61
C GLU A 11 -38.49 -16.03 -41.53
N LEU A 12 -38.04 -15.35 -40.48
CA LEU A 12 -38.89 -14.90 -39.37
C LEU A 12 -39.68 -13.61 -39.67
N GLY A 13 -39.10 -12.68 -40.45
CA GLY A 13 -39.66 -11.34 -40.61
C GLY A 13 -39.57 -10.75 -42.02
N GLY A 14 -39.08 -11.52 -42.98
CA GLY A 14 -38.86 -11.08 -44.36
C GLY A 14 -37.69 -10.09 -44.50
N LYS A 15 -37.50 -9.63 -45.73
CA LYS A 15 -36.37 -8.77 -46.11
C LYS A 15 -36.33 -7.43 -45.37
N GLN A 16 -37.49 -6.89 -44.98
CA GLN A 16 -37.57 -5.66 -44.19
C GLN A 16 -36.93 -5.79 -42.79
N LEU A 17 -36.97 -6.98 -42.18
CA LEU A 17 -36.34 -7.22 -40.88
C LEU A 17 -34.83 -7.32 -41.02
N VAL A 18 -34.35 -7.95 -42.10
CA VAL A 18 -32.93 -8.02 -42.48
C VAL A 18 -32.39 -6.62 -42.77
N ASP A 19 -33.11 -5.82 -43.58
CA ASP A 19 -32.70 -4.45 -43.92
C ASP A 19 -32.64 -3.55 -42.68
N ARG A 20 -33.60 -3.71 -41.74
CA ARG A 20 -33.57 -3.00 -40.44
C ARG A 20 -32.46 -3.49 -39.53
N PHE A 21 -32.18 -4.78 -39.51
CA PHE A 21 -31.07 -5.35 -38.75
C PHE A 21 -29.74 -4.81 -39.26
N ASN A 22 -29.51 -4.85 -40.57
CA ASN A 22 -28.30 -4.31 -41.22
C ASN A 22 -28.17 -2.80 -41.00
N ALA A 23 -29.26 -2.04 -41.09
CA ALA A 23 -29.25 -0.62 -40.74
C ALA A 23 -28.90 -0.38 -39.25
N ARG A 24 -29.23 -1.30 -38.35
CA ARG A 24 -28.91 -1.21 -36.90
C ARG A 24 -27.51 -1.70 -36.56
N VAL A 25 -26.97 -2.68 -37.28
CA VAL A 25 -25.59 -3.15 -37.17
C VAL A 25 -24.63 -2.08 -37.68
N LEU A 26 -25.03 -1.35 -38.73
CA LEU A 26 -24.29 -0.21 -39.27
C LEU A 26 -24.47 1.09 -38.47
N ALA A 27 -25.52 1.18 -37.65
CA ALA A 27 -25.66 2.26 -36.69
C ALA A 27 -24.70 2.02 -35.51
N GLU A 28 -23.90 3.02 -35.14
CA GLU A 28 -23.05 2.93 -33.95
C GLU A 28 -23.90 2.52 -32.73
N PRO A 29 -23.50 1.48 -31.96
CA PRO A 29 -24.30 1.01 -30.84
C PRO A 29 -24.52 2.17 -29.87
N ALA A 30 -25.77 2.35 -29.42
CA ALA A 30 -26.17 3.47 -28.57
C ALA A 30 -25.35 3.59 -27.27
N LYS A 31 -24.75 2.48 -26.80
CA LYS A 31 -23.75 2.43 -25.72
C LYS A 31 -22.72 1.33 -26.01
N ALA A 32 -21.46 1.71 -26.20
CA ALA A 32 -20.37 0.75 -26.37
C ALA A 32 -20.07 0.03 -25.06
N LEU A 33 -20.13 -1.30 -25.05
CA LEU A 33 -19.88 -2.12 -23.87
C LEU A 33 -18.51 -1.82 -23.21
N PRO A 34 -18.41 -1.95 -21.87
CA PRO A 34 -17.14 -1.95 -21.17
C PRO A 34 -16.15 -2.91 -21.84
N ARG A 35 -14.89 -2.50 -21.99
CA ARG A 35 -13.84 -3.33 -22.60
C ARG A 35 -12.85 -3.76 -21.53
N ALA A 36 -12.57 -5.07 -21.47
CA ALA A 36 -11.52 -5.60 -20.62
C ALA A 36 -10.14 -5.20 -21.13
N GLU A 37 -9.96 -5.19 -22.46
CA GLU A 37 -8.69 -4.91 -23.12
C GLU A 37 -8.37 -3.41 -23.16
N ILE A 38 -7.09 -3.11 -23.00
CA ILE A 38 -6.54 -1.75 -23.10
C ILE A 38 -6.41 -1.32 -24.58
N ASP A 39 -6.95 -0.15 -24.92
CA ASP A 39 -6.80 0.43 -26.27
C ASP A 39 -5.53 1.27 -26.41
N GLY A 40 -5.11 1.52 -27.65
CA GLY A 40 -3.87 2.25 -27.95
C GLY A 40 -3.82 3.68 -27.37
N PHE A 41 -4.96 4.36 -27.27
CA PHE A 41 -5.03 5.68 -26.63
C PHE A 41 -4.80 5.59 -25.12
N SER A 42 -5.35 4.58 -24.48
CA SER A 42 -5.22 4.30 -23.04
C SER A 42 -3.79 3.88 -22.69
N ILE A 43 -3.14 3.07 -23.53
CA ILE A 43 -1.71 2.79 -23.45
C ILE A 43 -0.92 4.10 -23.55
N GLY A 44 -1.16 4.89 -24.60
CA GLY A 44 -0.46 6.16 -24.83
C GLY A 44 -0.60 7.13 -23.65
N TYR A 45 -1.80 7.25 -23.07
CA TYR A 45 -2.04 8.08 -21.90
C TYR A 45 -1.30 7.59 -20.66
N ALA A 46 -1.35 6.28 -20.38
CA ALA A 46 -0.66 5.68 -19.24
C ALA A 46 0.86 5.84 -19.34
N VAL A 47 1.41 5.60 -20.55
CA VAL A 47 2.84 5.82 -20.85
C VAL A 47 3.21 7.29 -20.68
N ALA A 48 2.40 8.22 -21.19
CA ALA A 48 2.67 9.65 -21.09
C ALA A 48 2.70 10.13 -19.63
N ILE A 49 1.70 9.75 -18.82
CA ILE A 49 1.68 10.11 -17.39
C ILE A 49 2.84 9.47 -16.64
N GLY A 50 3.14 8.19 -16.89
CA GLY A 50 4.28 7.51 -16.28
C GLY A 50 5.63 8.13 -16.66
N GLY A 51 5.80 8.49 -17.94
CA GLY A 51 7.00 9.15 -18.48
C GLY A 51 7.19 10.56 -17.94
N ILE A 52 6.13 11.37 -17.89
CA ILE A 52 6.16 12.71 -17.27
C ILE A 52 6.51 12.60 -15.78
N SER A 53 5.92 11.64 -15.08
CA SER A 53 6.19 11.39 -13.66
C SER A 53 7.65 11.01 -13.41
N CYS A 54 8.21 10.17 -14.26
CA CYS A 54 9.63 9.82 -14.26
C CYS A 54 10.51 11.07 -14.47
N ALA A 55 10.23 11.89 -15.48
CA ALA A 55 10.98 13.12 -15.74
C ALA A 55 10.91 14.13 -14.58
N ILE A 56 9.73 14.30 -13.98
CA ILE A 56 9.52 15.18 -12.82
C ILE A 56 10.33 14.67 -11.61
N ASP A 57 10.32 13.37 -11.32
CA ASP A 57 11.14 12.83 -10.23
C ASP A 57 12.63 13.10 -10.47
N LEU A 58 13.11 12.92 -11.70
CA LEU A 58 14.50 13.19 -12.07
C LEU A 58 14.89 14.67 -11.90
N MET A 59 14.05 15.60 -12.36
CA MET A 59 14.31 17.03 -12.24
C MET A 59 14.30 17.49 -10.78
N LEU A 60 13.31 17.04 -10.00
CA LEU A 60 13.19 17.38 -8.59
C LEU A 60 14.28 16.71 -7.74
N ASP A 61 14.75 15.52 -8.12
CA ASP A 61 15.90 14.89 -7.47
C ASP A 61 17.18 15.71 -7.69
N LYS A 62 17.40 16.18 -8.91
CA LYS A 62 18.55 17.04 -9.24
C LYS A 62 18.50 18.35 -8.46
N ALA A 63 17.37 19.06 -8.50
CA ALA A 63 17.20 20.31 -7.77
C ALA A 63 17.38 20.12 -6.25
N PHE A 64 16.86 19.02 -5.70
CA PHE A 64 17.04 18.68 -4.30
C PHE A 64 18.51 18.42 -3.95
N ARG A 65 19.25 17.66 -4.78
CA ARG A 65 20.68 17.40 -4.56
C ARG A 65 21.49 18.69 -4.62
N GLU A 66 21.23 19.56 -5.59
CA GLU A 66 21.88 20.87 -5.69
C GLU A 66 21.60 21.74 -4.46
N GLU A 67 20.35 21.78 -3.97
CA GLU A 67 19.98 22.51 -2.76
C GLU A 67 20.65 21.93 -1.51
N MET A 68 20.71 20.61 -1.37
CA MET A 68 21.38 19.96 -0.23
C MET A 68 22.89 20.20 -0.27
N GLU A 69 23.50 20.15 -1.45
CA GLU A 69 24.92 20.45 -1.63
C GLU A 69 25.20 21.92 -1.29
N GLU A 70 24.39 22.87 -1.73
CA GLU A 70 24.53 24.28 -1.37
C GLU A 70 24.40 24.51 0.15
N LYS A 71 23.42 23.88 0.80
CA LYS A 71 23.16 24.05 2.24
C LYS A 71 24.16 23.35 3.15
N HIS A 72 24.79 22.28 2.68
CA HIS A 72 25.64 21.42 3.49
C HIS A 72 27.09 21.34 3.02
N ARG A 73 27.48 22.02 1.93
CA ARG A 73 28.88 22.09 1.48
C ARG A 73 29.80 22.60 2.58
N GLU A 74 31.05 22.17 2.52
CA GLU A 74 32.08 22.77 3.36
C GLU A 74 32.40 24.20 2.90
N LEU A 75 32.42 25.15 3.83
CA LEU A 75 32.79 26.52 3.51
C LEU A 75 34.32 26.67 3.34
N PRO A 76 34.79 27.43 2.33
CA PRO A 76 36.18 27.85 2.25
C PRO A 76 36.62 28.68 3.47
N ALA A 77 37.92 28.70 3.77
CA ALA A 77 38.46 29.39 4.95
C ALA A 77 38.07 30.87 5.05
N LYS A 78 38.04 31.60 3.92
CA LYS A 78 37.65 33.02 3.88
C LYS A 78 36.18 33.26 4.22
N GLU A 79 35.29 32.36 3.76
CA GLU A 79 33.85 32.45 4.04
C GLU A 79 33.57 32.10 5.51
N ARG A 80 34.30 31.12 6.06
CA ARG A 80 34.27 30.79 7.50
C ARG A 80 34.68 31.99 8.35
N GLU A 81 35.79 32.64 8.01
CA GLU A 81 36.28 33.80 8.74
C GLU A 81 35.26 34.97 8.73
N ALA A 82 34.63 35.23 7.58
CA ALA A 82 33.58 36.25 7.47
C ALA A 82 32.36 35.92 8.35
N LEU A 83 31.97 34.65 8.42
CA LEU A 83 30.88 34.18 9.26
C LEU A 83 31.23 34.28 10.76
N GLU A 84 32.43 33.86 11.16
CA GLU A 84 32.91 33.99 12.53
C GLU A 84 32.92 35.44 13.00
N ARG A 85 33.35 36.39 12.15
CA ARG A 85 33.32 37.81 12.47
C ARG A 85 31.89 38.33 12.70
N LYS A 86 30.94 37.88 11.88
CA LYS A 86 29.51 38.23 12.05
C LYS A 86 28.97 37.72 13.39
N ILE A 87 29.27 36.47 13.74
CA ILE A 87 28.84 35.86 15.00
C ILE A 87 29.45 36.61 16.19
N LYS A 88 30.75 36.92 16.14
CA LYS A 88 31.44 37.68 17.21
C LYS A 88 30.86 39.08 17.41
N ALA A 89 30.66 39.82 16.32
CA ALA A 89 30.05 41.15 16.39
C ALA A 89 28.65 41.10 17.02
N ARG A 90 27.85 40.07 16.69
CA ARG A 90 26.51 39.93 17.26
C ARG A 90 26.52 39.51 18.73
N LEU A 91 27.46 38.63 19.13
CA LEU A 91 27.66 38.29 20.55
C LEU A 91 28.02 39.53 21.38
N GLU A 92 28.87 40.41 20.83
CA GLU A 92 29.19 41.72 21.43
C GLU A 92 27.96 42.61 21.59
N GLU A 93 27.14 42.76 20.54
CA GLU A 93 25.90 43.55 20.59
C GLU A 93 24.88 43.02 21.62
N LEU A 94 24.82 41.70 21.80
CA LEU A 94 23.93 41.06 22.76
C LEU A 94 24.47 41.07 24.20
N GLY A 95 25.69 41.59 24.43
CA GLY A 95 26.35 41.55 25.73
C GLY A 95 26.73 40.14 26.20
N LEU A 96 26.83 39.19 25.25
CA LEU A 96 27.13 37.77 25.47
C LEU A 96 28.62 37.48 25.24
N LEU A 97 29.50 38.41 25.61
CA LEU A 97 30.94 38.20 25.52
C LEU A 97 31.35 37.11 26.53
N PRO A 98 31.88 35.96 26.07
CA PRO A 98 32.37 34.96 26.99
C PRO A 98 33.59 35.49 27.74
N GLU A 99 33.72 35.14 29.03
CA GLU A 99 34.97 35.30 29.75
C GLU A 99 36.10 34.52 29.03
N LYS A 100 37.34 34.98 29.19
CA LYS A 100 38.49 34.41 28.50
C LYS A 100 38.61 32.90 28.81
N GLY A 101 38.46 32.07 27.78
CA GLY A 101 38.53 30.60 27.89
C GLY A 101 37.18 29.90 28.07
N MET A 102 36.07 30.63 28.16
CA MET A 102 34.73 30.06 28.26
C MET A 102 34.07 29.95 26.87
N PRO A 103 33.21 28.95 26.63
CA PRO A 103 32.51 28.82 25.37
C PRO A 103 31.54 29.98 25.12
N GLY A 104 31.49 30.46 23.87
CA GLY A 104 30.67 31.61 23.47
C GLY A 104 29.17 31.35 23.43
N MET A 105 28.74 30.09 23.48
CA MET A 105 27.33 29.73 23.51
C MET A 105 27.06 28.54 24.43
N SER A 106 25.82 28.48 24.92
CA SER A 106 25.30 27.48 25.84
C SER A 106 25.56 26.02 25.46
N MET A 107 25.45 25.71 24.17
CA MET A 107 25.58 24.35 23.65
C MET A 107 27.02 23.85 23.61
N ASP A 108 27.99 24.76 23.76
CA ASP A 108 29.41 24.45 23.78
C ASP A 108 29.94 24.21 25.21
N TRP A 109 29.09 24.29 26.23
CA TRP A 109 29.42 24.02 27.64
C TRP A 109 29.33 22.53 28.01
N TYR A 110 29.81 21.66 27.13
CA TYR A 110 29.75 20.22 27.30
C TYR A 110 30.61 19.71 28.47
N GLU A 111 31.65 20.45 28.88
CA GLU A 111 32.51 20.10 30.02
C GLU A 111 31.72 20.03 31.33
N LYS A 112 30.96 21.08 31.65
CA LYS A 112 30.06 21.11 32.82
C LYS A 112 29.02 19.99 32.74
N LEU A 113 28.48 19.73 31.55
CA LEU A 113 27.50 18.67 31.36
C LEU A 113 28.10 17.28 31.60
N ASN A 114 29.34 17.03 31.17
CA ASN A 114 30.04 15.78 31.45
C ASN A 114 30.23 15.56 32.96
N GLU A 115 30.61 16.60 33.71
CA GLU A 115 30.80 16.54 35.16
C GLU A 115 29.48 16.25 35.87
N GLU A 116 28.45 17.04 35.58
CA GLU A 116 27.12 16.92 36.18
C GLU A 116 26.49 15.56 35.89
N LEU A 117 26.59 15.06 34.66
CA LEU A 117 26.06 13.75 34.27
C LEU A 117 26.97 12.60 34.66
N GLY A 118 28.23 12.86 35.03
CA GLY A 118 29.23 11.81 35.29
C GLY A 118 29.57 11.01 34.03
N LEU A 119 29.47 11.64 32.85
CA LEU A 119 29.75 10.98 31.57
C LEU A 119 31.23 10.63 31.48
N LYS A 120 31.51 9.33 31.42
CA LYS A 120 32.85 8.78 31.18
C LYS A 120 32.92 8.20 29.77
N SER A 121 34.14 7.91 29.30
CA SER A 121 34.33 7.11 28.09
C SER A 121 33.51 5.82 28.22
N PRO A 122 32.71 5.43 27.21
CA PRO A 122 32.69 5.93 25.83
C PRO A 122 31.70 7.09 25.51
N TYR A 123 30.85 7.53 26.46
CA TYR A 123 29.81 8.54 26.23
C TYR A 123 30.24 9.99 26.43
N GLN A 124 31.48 10.20 26.88
CA GLN A 124 32.03 11.51 27.19
C GLN A 124 31.99 12.45 25.97
N LEU A 125 31.43 13.64 26.18
CA LEU A 125 31.42 14.71 25.18
C LEU A 125 32.78 15.38 25.08
N ARG A 126 33.15 15.78 23.87
CA ARG A 126 34.44 16.35 23.48
C ARG A 126 34.22 17.48 22.47
N PRO A 127 35.22 18.34 22.20
CA PRO A 127 35.13 19.32 21.12
C PRO A 127 34.70 18.74 19.76
N SER A 128 35.05 17.47 19.48
CA SER A 128 34.69 16.78 18.24
C SER A 128 33.21 16.41 18.13
N ASN A 129 32.54 16.14 19.26
CA ASN A 129 31.21 15.51 19.26
C ASN A 129 30.16 16.21 20.12
N HIS A 130 30.50 17.29 20.85
CA HIS A 130 29.57 18.01 21.73
C HIS A 130 28.33 18.54 21.02
N ARG A 131 28.46 18.86 19.73
CA ARG A 131 27.33 19.23 18.87
C ARG A 131 26.24 18.14 18.76
N ILE A 132 26.49 16.91 19.24
CA ILE A 132 25.43 15.90 19.40
C ILE A 132 24.28 16.41 20.29
N LEU A 133 24.56 17.39 21.15
CA LEU A 133 23.57 18.12 21.97
C LEU A 133 22.65 19.04 21.16
N ASN A 134 23.07 19.47 19.96
CA ASN A 134 22.31 20.39 19.11
C ASN A 134 21.16 19.64 18.42
N HIS A 135 20.03 19.51 19.10
CA HIS A 135 18.83 18.91 18.51
C HIS A 135 18.07 19.92 17.62
N VAL A 136 17.61 19.45 16.47
CA VAL A 136 16.90 20.24 15.43
C VAL A 136 15.50 20.72 15.84
N ASP A 137 15.09 20.57 17.11
CA ASP A 137 13.89 21.24 17.61
C ASP A 137 14.21 22.70 17.94
N THR A 138 14.19 23.52 16.89
CA THR A 138 14.48 24.96 16.95
C THR A 138 13.68 25.64 18.07
N LYS A 139 12.42 25.23 18.31
CA LYS A 139 11.59 25.84 19.35
C LYS A 139 12.13 25.54 20.75
N ARG A 140 12.54 24.29 21.00
CA ARG A 140 13.11 23.90 22.28
C ARG A 140 14.45 24.58 22.52
N VAL A 141 15.32 24.62 21.51
CA VAL A 141 16.63 25.29 21.60
C VAL A 141 16.47 26.79 21.81
N ILE A 142 15.54 27.45 21.10
CA ILE A 142 15.22 28.87 21.34
C ILE A 142 14.78 29.09 22.79
N LYS A 143 13.89 28.26 23.31
CA LYS A 143 13.41 28.39 24.69
C LYS A 143 14.55 28.23 25.69
N MET A 144 15.45 27.28 25.44
CA MET A 144 16.65 27.09 26.24
C MET A 144 17.55 28.34 26.17
N LEU A 145 17.85 28.84 24.96
CA LEU A 145 18.54 30.11 24.69
C LEU A 145 17.95 31.29 25.47
N MET A 146 16.62 31.44 25.44
CA MET A 146 15.94 32.50 26.18
C MET A 146 16.14 32.38 27.69
N ASN A 147 16.16 31.16 28.23
CA ASN A 147 16.22 30.91 29.66
C ASN A 147 17.65 30.92 30.23
N GLY A 148 18.68 30.98 29.38
CA GLY A 148 20.05 30.80 29.87
C GLY A 148 20.40 29.33 30.08
N GLU A 149 19.70 28.43 29.39
CA GLU A 149 19.69 26.98 29.62
C GLU A 149 20.43 26.15 28.56
N ALA A 150 21.18 25.12 28.95
CA ALA A 150 21.78 24.12 28.06
C ALA A 150 21.47 22.71 28.56
N GLY A 151 21.35 21.75 27.65
CA GLY A 151 21.02 20.37 28.03
C GLY A 151 20.34 19.54 26.95
N ILE A 152 19.82 18.39 27.36
CA ILE A 152 19.20 17.39 26.48
C ILE A 152 17.88 16.97 27.09
N GLY A 153 16.80 16.96 26.30
CA GLY A 153 15.51 16.55 26.80
C GLY A 153 15.11 17.39 28.02
N ASP A 154 14.62 16.74 29.07
CA ASP A 154 14.11 17.41 30.28
C ASP A 154 15.23 17.82 31.25
N LEU A 155 16.47 17.44 30.96
CA LEU A 155 17.63 17.76 31.76
C LEU A 155 18.25 19.05 31.22
N ILE A 156 17.87 20.15 31.86
CA ILE A 156 18.18 21.50 31.43
C ILE A 156 18.87 22.25 32.58
N TYR A 157 20.03 22.82 32.32
CA TYR A 157 20.82 23.57 33.30
C TYR A 157 20.97 25.03 32.90
N LYS A 158 20.71 25.92 33.85
CA LYS A 158 20.88 27.37 33.65
C LYS A 158 22.34 27.75 33.83
N ILE A 159 23.06 27.98 32.72
CA ILE A 159 24.51 28.17 32.70
C ILE A 159 24.99 29.45 31.99
N TYR A 160 24.08 30.27 31.43
CA TYR A 160 24.39 31.57 30.80
C TYR A 160 23.26 32.59 31.04
N PRO A 161 23.47 33.88 30.76
CA PRO A 161 22.41 34.89 30.84
C PRO A 161 21.27 34.59 29.86
N GLY A 162 20.03 34.81 30.29
CA GLY A 162 18.88 34.70 29.40
C GLY A 162 18.87 35.80 28.33
N MET A 163 18.15 35.56 27.23
CA MET A 163 18.03 36.51 26.12
C MET A 163 16.59 36.58 25.57
N SER A 164 16.32 37.57 24.71
CA SER A 164 15.02 37.69 24.05
C SER A 164 14.82 36.59 22.99
N GLU A 165 13.57 36.27 22.65
CA GLU A 165 13.27 35.27 21.61
C GLU A 165 13.89 35.63 20.25
N ALA A 166 13.86 36.92 19.89
CA ALA A 166 14.45 37.41 18.65
C ALA A 166 15.97 37.17 18.62
N ALA A 167 16.66 37.51 19.72
CA ALA A 167 18.09 37.26 19.85
C ALA A 167 18.41 35.75 19.80
N ALA A 168 17.64 34.93 20.53
CA ALA A 168 17.81 33.48 20.54
C ALA A 168 17.62 32.83 19.16
N ARG A 169 16.64 33.30 18.38
CA ARG A 169 16.40 32.85 17.00
C ARG A 169 17.56 33.17 16.08
N GLU A 170 17.97 34.43 16.07
CA GLU A 170 19.03 34.93 15.19
C GLU A 170 20.39 34.27 15.52
N LEU A 171 20.71 34.15 16.82
CA LEU A 171 21.91 33.47 17.31
C LEU A 171 21.95 32.00 16.88
N LEU A 172 20.83 31.29 17.08
CA LEU A 172 20.70 29.89 16.68
C LEU A 172 20.85 29.71 15.17
N GLU A 173 20.23 30.59 14.37
CA GLU A 173 20.32 30.52 12.91
C GLU A 173 21.75 30.70 12.40
N MET A 174 22.47 31.71 12.91
CA MET A 174 23.87 31.92 12.56
C MET A 174 24.77 30.76 12.98
N HIS A 175 24.55 30.18 14.16
CA HIS A 175 25.34 29.04 14.63
C HIS A 175 25.04 27.75 13.84
N LEU A 176 23.77 27.47 13.56
CA LEU A 176 23.39 26.35 12.69
C LEU A 176 24.00 26.51 11.30
N GLN A 177 24.05 27.73 10.75
CA GLN A 177 24.71 28.01 9.48
C GLN A 177 26.23 27.74 9.55
N ALA A 178 26.88 28.17 10.62
CA ALA A 178 28.31 27.91 10.83
C ALA A 178 28.63 26.42 10.98
N ASP A 179 27.81 25.72 11.75
CA ASP A 179 28.02 24.30 12.03
C ASP A 179 27.71 23.43 10.82
N ARG A 180 26.62 23.69 10.08
CA ARG A 180 26.22 22.88 8.91
C ARG A 180 27.33 22.73 7.89
N CYS A 181 28.09 23.80 7.68
CA CYS A 181 29.15 23.86 6.68
C CYS A 181 30.55 23.58 7.25
N SER A 182 30.64 23.10 8.48
CA SER A 182 31.89 22.64 9.09
C SER A 182 32.17 21.18 8.71
N PRO A 183 33.43 20.71 8.81
CA PRO A 183 33.79 19.30 8.55
C PRO A 183 33.00 18.29 9.42
N ALA A 184 32.71 18.65 10.68
CA ALA A 184 31.96 17.80 11.61
C ALA A 184 30.44 17.89 11.41
N SER A 185 29.95 18.93 10.74
CA SER A 185 28.52 19.26 10.53
C SER A 185 27.65 19.09 11.79
N LEU A 186 26.32 19.19 11.65
CA LEU A 186 25.40 18.88 12.74
C LEU A 186 25.08 17.38 12.79
N PRO A 187 24.75 16.80 13.95
CA PRO A 187 24.28 15.42 14.05
C PRO A 187 22.90 15.25 13.36
N LEU A 188 22.58 14.02 12.96
CA LEU A 188 21.20 13.66 12.59
C LEU A 188 20.35 13.52 13.86
N ARG A 189 19.10 13.96 13.81
CA ARG A 189 18.21 14.00 15.00
C ARG A 189 18.09 12.65 15.72
N PHE A 190 18.04 11.55 14.97
CA PHE A 190 17.92 10.22 15.56
C PHE A 190 19.21 9.80 16.30
N MET A 191 20.39 10.26 15.86
CA MET A 191 21.66 9.91 16.49
C MET A 191 21.73 10.47 17.90
N SER A 192 21.41 11.76 18.04
CA SER A 192 21.32 12.42 19.34
C SER A 192 20.26 11.79 20.22
N TRP A 193 19.12 11.37 19.65
CA TRP A 193 18.07 10.67 20.39
C TRP A 193 18.55 9.30 20.90
N PHE A 194 19.12 8.44 20.05
CA PHE A 194 19.62 7.13 20.48
C PHE A 194 20.73 7.24 21.53
N TRP A 195 21.62 8.22 21.40
CA TRP A 195 22.65 8.50 22.39
C TRP A 195 22.04 8.95 23.74
N GLU A 196 21.09 9.89 23.73
CA GLU A 196 20.36 10.32 24.95
C GLU A 196 19.67 9.14 25.64
N GLN A 197 18.96 8.31 24.87
CA GLN A 197 18.23 7.17 25.42
C GLN A 197 19.18 6.09 25.98
N ALA A 198 20.35 5.90 25.38
CA ALA A 198 21.37 5.00 25.90
C ALA A 198 21.95 5.48 27.23
N ILE A 199 22.18 6.79 27.38
CA ILE A 199 22.60 7.38 28.66
C ILE A 199 21.53 7.16 29.74
N LYS A 200 20.27 7.45 29.42
CA LYS A 200 19.13 7.22 30.32
C LYS A 200 18.99 5.76 30.74
N ALA A 201 19.27 4.82 29.83
CA ALA A 201 19.28 3.39 30.16
C ALA A 201 20.47 2.99 31.04
N GLY A 202 21.62 3.65 30.91
CA GLY A 202 22.81 3.40 31.71
C GLY A 202 22.73 3.92 33.13
N ASP A 203 22.13 5.10 33.34
CA ASP A 203 21.86 5.67 34.66
C ASP A 203 20.46 6.32 34.76
N PRO A 204 19.40 5.50 34.91
CA PRO A 204 18.03 6.00 35.00
C PRO A 204 17.79 6.89 36.23
N THR A 205 18.57 6.69 37.29
CA THR A 205 18.38 7.40 38.57
C THR A 205 18.76 8.87 38.47
N LYS A 206 19.73 9.19 37.62
CA LYS A 206 20.30 10.52 37.48
C LYS A 206 19.74 11.28 36.28
N VAL A 207 19.48 10.57 35.17
CA VAL A 207 19.13 11.19 33.87
C VAL A 207 17.65 10.92 33.50
N GLY A 208 16.95 10.14 34.32
CA GLY A 208 15.57 9.74 34.11
C GLY A 208 15.44 8.46 33.27
N GLU A 209 14.26 7.85 33.34
CA GLU A 209 13.96 6.61 32.64
C GLU A 209 14.00 6.76 31.11
N PRO A 210 14.55 5.77 30.37
CA PRO A 210 14.49 5.78 28.92
C PRO A 210 13.04 5.58 28.43
N SER A 211 12.74 6.13 27.27
CA SER A 211 11.42 6.07 26.66
C SER A 211 10.97 4.62 26.40
N VAL A 212 9.66 4.40 26.43
CA VAL A 212 9.05 3.09 26.15
C VAL A 212 9.44 2.58 24.76
N LEU A 213 9.49 3.47 23.76
CA LEU A 213 9.92 3.13 22.41
C LEU A 213 11.36 2.63 22.36
N PHE A 214 12.27 3.27 23.10
CA PHE A 214 13.66 2.82 23.18
C PHE A 214 13.78 1.49 23.92
N LYS A 215 13.05 1.31 25.04
CA LYS A 215 13.01 0.02 25.77
C LYS A 215 12.53 -1.12 24.86
N MET A 216 11.46 -0.88 24.10
CA MET A 216 10.93 -1.84 23.13
C MET A 216 11.96 -2.13 22.04
N PHE A 217 12.54 -1.10 21.41
CA PHE A 217 13.57 -1.27 20.39
C PHE A 217 14.80 -2.03 20.90
N SER A 218 15.31 -1.67 22.08
CA SER A 218 16.44 -2.33 22.72
C SER A 218 16.12 -3.80 23.03
N SER A 219 14.88 -4.11 23.43
CA SER A 219 14.46 -5.50 23.65
C SER A 219 14.45 -6.33 22.35
N MET A 220 13.99 -5.76 21.24
CA MET A 220 13.95 -6.43 19.93
C MET A 220 15.34 -6.60 19.31
N THR A 221 16.28 -5.74 19.68
CA THR A 221 17.63 -5.69 19.11
C THR A 221 18.72 -6.18 20.07
N LYS A 222 18.32 -6.85 21.16
CA LYS A 222 19.24 -7.29 22.23
C LYS A 222 20.38 -8.19 21.73
N ASN A 223 20.15 -8.95 20.66
CA ASN A 223 21.14 -9.86 20.07
C ASN A 223 21.80 -9.30 18.79
N VAL A 224 21.55 -8.03 18.45
CA VAL A 224 22.15 -7.40 17.28
C VAL A 224 23.52 -6.85 17.66
N ASP A 225 24.56 -7.33 16.98
CA ASP A 225 25.89 -6.74 17.07
C ASP A 225 25.96 -5.46 16.23
N TRP A 226 25.68 -4.33 16.87
CA TRP A 226 25.69 -3.00 16.24
C TRP A 226 27.06 -2.61 15.70
N SER A 227 28.15 -3.03 16.36
CA SER A 227 29.51 -2.78 15.88
C SER A 227 29.74 -3.49 14.55
N LYS A 228 29.44 -4.78 14.48
CA LYS A 228 29.57 -5.55 13.23
C LYS A 228 28.67 -5.01 12.12
N TRP A 229 27.43 -4.67 12.46
CA TRP A 229 26.47 -4.16 11.47
C TRP A 229 26.91 -2.81 10.92
N LEU A 230 27.25 -1.84 11.77
CA LEU A 230 27.62 -0.49 11.36
C LEU A 230 29.00 -0.43 10.70
N ASN A 231 29.99 -1.19 11.18
CA ASN A 231 31.31 -1.25 10.53
C ASN A 231 31.22 -1.80 9.09
N LYS A 232 30.24 -2.65 8.80
CA LYS A 232 30.00 -3.12 7.42
C LYS A 232 29.58 -1.98 6.48
N PHE A 233 28.89 -0.96 6.99
CA PHE A 233 28.39 0.16 6.18
C PHE A 233 29.31 1.39 6.20
N PHE A 234 30.00 1.64 7.31
CA PHE A 234 30.76 2.88 7.53
C PHE A 234 32.28 2.68 7.61
N GLY A 235 32.78 1.44 7.52
CA GLY A 235 34.20 1.11 7.51
C GLY A 235 34.61 0.18 8.65
N GLU A 236 35.53 -0.76 8.37
CA GLU A 236 36.01 -1.72 9.36
C GLU A 236 36.74 -1.04 10.52
N GLY A 237 36.42 -1.44 11.76
CA GLY A 237 37.11 -0.98 12.97
C GLY A 237 36.67 0.40 13.50
N LEU A 238 35.69 1.05 12.88
CA LEU A 238 35.20 2.38 13.29
C LEU A 238 34.48 2.34 14.65
N ILE A 239 33.62 1.34 14.83
CA ILE A 239 32.78 1.13 16.01
C ILE A 239 33.39 0.01 16.86
N PRO A 240 33.71 0.25 18.14
CA PRO A 240 34.34 -0.76 18.98
C PRO A 240 33.44 -1.98 19.20
N PRO A 241 34.00 -3.20 19.34
CA PRO A 241 33.22 -4.42 19.58
C PRO A 241 32.35 -4.31 20.83
N GLY A 242 31.11 -4.78 20.76
CA GLY A 242 30.18 -4.73 21.89
C GLY A 242 29.57 -3.35 22.18
N ALA A 243 29.85 -2.34 21.33
CA ALA A 243 29.22 -1.03 21.46
C ALA A 243 27.69 -1.15 21.34
N ASN A 244 26.97 -0.55 22.28
CA ASN A 244 25.52 -0.38 22.12
C ASN A 244 25.22 0.70 21.07
N ILE A 245 23.95 0.78 20.67
CA ILE A 245 23.52 1.70 19.61
C ILE A 245 23.85 3.17 19.93
N GLY A 246 23.78 3.60 21.20
CA GLY A 246 24.08 4.97 21.58
C GLY A 246 25.57 5.31 21.47
N GLU A 247 26.45 4.41 21.90
CA GLU A 247 27.90 4.53 21.72
C GLU A 247 28.28 4.55 20.25
N ALA A 248 27.64 3.68 19.46
CA ALA A 248 27.88 3.61 18.03
C ALA A 248 27.43 4.90 17.32
N MET A 249 26.27 5.47 17.67
CA MET A 249 25.83 6.75 17.12
C MET A 249 26.80 7.89 17.47
N LEU A 250 27.29 7.96 18.71
CA LEU A 250 28.29 8.96 19.10
C LEU A 250 29.60 8.78 18.32
N LYS A 251 30.06 7.53 18.13
CA LYS A 251 31.30 7.23 17.39
C LYS A 251 31.18 7.51 15.89
N LEU A 252 30.03 7.24 15.28
CA LEU A 252 29.74 7.64 13.91
C LEU A 252 29.78 9.16 13.72
N TYR A 253 29.32 9.91 14.72
CA TYR A 253 29.38 11.37 14.69
C TYR A 253 30.80 11.90 14.92
N ASP A 254 31.47 11.42 15.97
CA ASP A 254 32.84 11.79 16.38
C ASP A 254 33.87 11.55 15.27
N SER A 255 33.71 10.47 14.50
CA SER A 255 34.56 10.14 13.36
C SER A 255 34.22 10.92 12.08
N GLY A 256 33.12 11.67 12.06
CA GLY A 256 32.61 12.32 10.86
C GLY A 256 32.05 11.36 9.80
N ALA A 257 31.94 10.06 10.10
CA ALA A 257 31.41 9.05 9.17
C ALA A 257 29.91 9.24 8.91
N LEU A 258 29.18 9.79 9.87
CA LEU A 258 27.77 10.16 9.69
C LEU A 258 27.44 11.47 10.42
N ASN A 259 27.07 12.48 9.64
CA ASN A 259 26.52 13.75 10.10
C ASN A 259 25.54 14.29 9.05
N GLN A 260 24.91 15.44 9.29
CA GLN A 260 23.93 16.03 8.37
C GLN A 260 24.53 16.25 6.98
N ARG A 261 25.75 16.77 6.88
CA ARG A 261 26.42 16.94 5.59
C ARG A 261 26.56 15.61 4.87
N VAL A 262 27.29 14.65 5.45
CA VAL A 262 27.56 13.35 4.83
C VAL A 262 26.25 12.65 4.46
N PHE A 263 25.24 12.71 5.33
CA PHE A 263 23.94 12.13 5.05
C PHE A 263 23.22 12.82 3.89
N TRP A 264 22.99 14.13 3.95
CA TRP A 264 22.19 14.84 2.94
C TRP A 264 22.87 14.95 1.58
N THR A 265 24.20 14.92 1.54
CA THR A 265 24.96 14.83 0.29
C THR A 265 25.19 13.39 -0.18
N SER A 266 24.79 12.38 0.60
CA SER A 266 24.84 10.97 0.19
C SER A 266 23.58 10.54 -0.56
N ASP A 267 23.71 9.41 -1.25
CA ASP A 267 22.61 8.71 -1.88
C ASP A 267 21.51 8.27 -0.91
N LEU A 268 21.87 7.92 0.33
CA LEU A 268 20.89 7.60 1.37
C LEU A 268 20.04 8.84 1.75
N GLY A 269 20.67 10.01 1.88
CA GLY A 269 19.96 11.26 2.14
C GLY A 269 19.08 11.67 0.96
N ALA A 270 19.56 11.49 -0.27
CA ALA A 270 18.76 11.71 -1.47
C ALA A 270 17.53 10.78 -1.54
N ALA A 271 17.70 9.50 -1.20
CA ALA A 271 16.60 8.54 -1.14
C ALA A 271 15.55 8.90 -0.08
N VAL A 272 16.00 9.29 1.12
CA VAL A 272 15.11 9.71 2.22
C VAL A 272 14.40 11.02 1.89
N GLY A 273 15.11 12.00 1.33
CA GLY A 273 14.52 13.26 0.87
C GLY A 273 13.50 13.07 -0.26
N GLY A 274 13.78 12.14 -1.17
CA GLY A 274 12.92 11.78 -2.30
C GLY A 274 11.68 10.96 -1.93
N ALA A 275 11.65 10.30 -0.76
CA ALA A 275 10.57 9.38 -0.39
C ALA A 275 9.17 10.05 -0.41
N LYS A 276 9.03 11.23 0.20
CA LYS A 276 7.75 11.97 0.22
C LYS A 276 7.29 12.37 -1.19
N ARG A 277 8.23 12.82 -2.03
CA ARG A 277 7.97 13.21 -3.42
C ARG A 277 7.51 12.01 -4.25
N ARG A 278 8.23 10.89 -4.17
CA ARG A 278 7.91 9.65 -4.90
C ARG A 278 6.54 9.08 -4.49
N LEU A 279 6.19 9.18 -3.20
CA LEU A 279 4.84 8.85 -2.72
C LEU A 279 3.76 9.74 -3.36
N LEU A 280 3.97 11.06 -3.40
CA LEU A 280 3.03 11.99 -4.06
C LEU A 280 2.90 11.69 -5.55
N ILE A 281 4.01 11.48 -6.25
CA ILE A 281 4.03 11.11 -7.67
C ILE A 281 3.23 9.83 -7.91
N ALA A 282 3.47 8.78 -7.10
CA ALA A 282 2.72 7.53 -7.18
C ALA A 282 1.21 7.75 -6.98
N ALA A 283 0.81 8.61 -6.04
CA ALA A 283 -0.59 8.94 -5.81
C ALA A 283 -1.22 9.77 -6.95
N PHE A 284 -0.49 10.73 -7.53
CA PHE A 284 -0.97 11.53 -8.65
C PHE A 284 -1.25 10.69 -9.90
N MET A 285 -0.41 9.68 -10.18
CA MET A 285 -0.66 8.77 -11.30
C MET A 285 -1.95 7.95 -11.10
N GLU A 286 -2.23 7.48 -9.88
CA GLU A 286 -3.50 6.81 -9.58
C GLU A 286 -4.69 7.74 -9.85
N LEU A 287 -4.62 8.97 -9.35
CA LEU A 287 -5.67 9.97 -9.52
C LEU A 287 -5.88 10.33 -10.99
N GLY A 288 -4.79 10.46 -11.77
CA GLY A 288 -4.84 10.73 -13.20
C GLY A 288 -5.61 9.65 -13.96
N ILE A 289 -5.40 8.38 -13.62
CA ILE A 289 -6.10 7.25 -14.26
C ILE A 289 -7.55 7.14 -13.78
N GLU A 290 -7.83 7.41 -12.50
CA GLU A 290 -9.22 7.48 -12.01
C GLU A 290 -10.00 8.61 -12.70
N LEU A 291 -9.37 9.76 -12.93
CA LEU A 291 -9.96 10.88 -13.67
C LEU A 291 -10.22 10.51 -15.13
N PHE A 292 -9.26 9.83 -15.78
CA PHE A 292 -9.44 9.31 -17.13
C PHE A 292 -10.63 8.35 -17.20
N ALA A 293 -10.69 7.37 -16.30
CA ALA A 293 -11.79 6.40 -16.24
C ALA A 293 -13.13 7.10 -16.07
N PHE A 294 -13.20 8.10 -15.19
CA PHE A 294 -14.38 8.91 -14.98
C PHE A 294 -14.82 9.67 -16.26
N LEU A 295 -13.91 10.39 -16.92
CA LEU A 295 -14.20 11.12 -18.15
C LEU A 295 -14.65 10.20 -19.29
N GLU A 296 -14.02 9.02 -19.40
CA GLU A 296 -14.42 8.00 -20.36
C GLU A 296 -15.84 7.48 -20.08
N GLY A 297 -16.19 7.28 -18.80
CA GLY A 297 -17.53 6.84 -18.39
C GLY A 297 -18.62 7.88 -18.66
N VAL A 298 -18.30 9.17 -18.49
CA VAL A 298 -19.20 10.28 -18.87
C VAL A 298 -19.39 10.31 -20.39
N LYS A 299 -18.28 10.30 -21.15
CA LYS A 299 -18.32 10.33 -22.63
C LYS A 299 -19.13 9.18 -23.22
N LYS A 300 -19.03 7.98 -22.63
CA LYS A 300 -19.75 6.78 -23.09
C LYS A 300 -21.18 6.66 -22.55
N GLY A 301 -21.65 7.62 -21.75
CA GLY A 301 -23.03 7.63 -21.22
C GLY A 301 -23.31 6.58 -20.13
N TYR A 302 -22.26 6.11 -19.45
CA TYR A 302 -22.38 5.26 -18.25
C TYR A 302 -22.43 6.07 -16.95
N ILE A 303 -21.93 7.31 -16.99
CA ILE A 303 -21.97 8.25 -15.87
C ILE A 303 -22.81 9.46 -16.27
N ALA A 304 -23.94 9.66 -15.60
CA ALA A 304 -24.80 10.82 -15.79
C ALA A 304 -24.26 12.01 -15.00
N TRP A 305 -23.71 13.00 -15.71
CA TRP A 305 -23.15 14.21 -15.11
C TRP A 305 -24.16 15.04 -14.33
N GLU A 306 -25.42 15.03 -14.77
CA GLU A 306 -26.53 15.79 -14.14
C GLU A 306 -27.25 15.01 -13.02
N GLY A 307 -26.70 13.87 -12.59
CA GLY A 307 -27.27 13.05 -11.51
C GLY A 307 -26.93 13.58 -10.11
N ASP A 308 -27.61 13.03 -9.09
CA ASP A 308 -27.25 13.27 -7.69
C ASP A 308 -25.88 12.63 -7.34
N LEU A 309 -25.15 13.25 -6.41
CA LEU A 309 -23.80 12.81 -5.98
C LEU A 309 -23.74 11.32 -5.57
N ALA A 310 -24.79 10.80 -4.95
CA ALA A 310 -24.84 9.40 -4.54
C ALA A 310 -25.01 8.45 -5.74
N SER A 311 -25.80 8.83 -6.74
CA SER A 311 -25.91 8.11 -8.01
C SER A 311 -24.62 8.17 -8.82
N ILE A 312 -24.00 9.35 -8.95
CA ILE A 312 -22.69 9.51 -9.61
C ILE A 312 -21.66 8.61 -8.92
N GLY A 313 -21.56 8.65 -7.59
CA GLY A 313 -20.62 7.82 -6.83
C GLY A 313 -20.81 6.31 -7.05
N ARG A 314 -22.06 5.84 -7.20
CA ARG A 314 -22.35 4.45 -7.55
C ARG A 314 -21.93 4.12 -8.99
N GLN A 315 -22.27 4.99 -9.94
CA GLN A 315 -21.92 4.83 -11.35
C GLN A 315 -20.41 4.84 -11.58
N VAL A 316 -19.67 5.74 -10.91
CA VAL A 316 -18.20 5.77 -10.95
C VAL A 316 -17.62 4.45 -10.43
N LYS A 317 -18.07 3.96 -9.28
CA LYS A 317 -17.60 2.68 -8.72
C LYS A 317 -17.91 1.50 -9.65
N ALA A 318 -19.07 1.52 -10.29
CA ALA A 318 -19.49 0.52 -11.25
C ALA A 318 -18.70 0.59 -12.57
N TRP A 319 -18.32 1.79 -13.00
CA TRP A 319 -17.59 1.99 -14.24
C TRP A 319 -16.09 1.72 -14.10
N ARG A 320 -15.44 2.19 -13.02
CA ARG A 320 -13.98 2.12 -12.86
C ARG A 320 -13.40 0.72 -12.63
N ASP A 321 -14.24 -0.24 -12.27
CA ASP A 321 -13.79 -1.60 -11.90
C ASP A 321 -13.82 -2.47 -13.17
N GLN A 322 -12.88 -2.14 -14.06
CA GLN A 322 -12.56 -2.80 -15.33
C GLN A 322 -11.05 -3.11 -15.34
N PRO A 323 -10.62 -4.29 -15.85
CA PRO A 323 -9.21 -4.67 -15.94
C PRO A 323 -8.34 -3.63 -16.67
N LYS A 324 -8.86 -3.05 -17.76
CA LYS A 324 -8.26 -1.95 -18.52
C LYS A 324 -7.66 -0.85 -17.63
N TYR A 325 -8.36 -0.39 -16.60
CA TYR A 325 -7.87 0.71 -15.76
C TYR A 325 -6.80 0.25 -14.75
N LEU A 326 -6.79 -1.03 -14.38
CA LEU A 326 -5.67 -1.62 -13.65
C LEU A 326 -4.44 -1.75 -14.55
N ASP A 327 -4.61 -2.17 -15.81
CA ASP A 327 -3.51 -2.24 -16.77
C ASP A 327 -2.86 -0.87 -17.00
N MET A 328 -3.69 0.18 -17.16
CA MET A 328 -3.19 1.55 -17.24
C MET A 328 -2.38 1.94 -15.99
N LYS A 329 -2.85 1.56 -14.79
CA LYS A 329 -2.14 1.86 -13.53
C LYS A 329 -0.83 1.11 -13.42
N ILE A 330 -0.83 -0.17 -13.77
CA ILE A 330 0.38 -0.99 -13.79
C ILE A 330 1.40 -0.39 -14.77
N LEU A 331 0.97 -0.03 -15.97
CA LEU A 331 1.85 0.61 -16.97
C LEU A 331 2.40 1.94 -16.47
N ALA A 332 1.55 2.87 -16.02
CA ALA A 332 1.99 4.19 -15.56
C ALA A 332 2.97 4.08 -14.38
N GLN A 333 2.64 3.26 -13.37
CA GLN A 333 3.51 3.02 -12.22
C GLN A 333 4.80 2.29 -12.62
N GLY A 334 4.74 1.36 -13.58
CA GLY A 334 5.90 0.65 -14.13
C GLY A 334 6.87 1.60 -14.84
N PHE A 335 6.37 2.52 -15.66
CA PHE A 335 7.17 3.57 -16.30
C PHE A 335 7.79 4.54 -15.29
N ALA A 336 7.07 4.90 -14.23
CA ALA A 336 7.65 5.73 -13.17
C ALA A 336 8.71 4.98 -12.34
N ALA A 337 8.57 3.66 -12.17
CA ALA A 337 9.56 2.83 -11.48
C ALA A 337 10.81 2.57 -12.33
N SER A 338 10.69 2.49 -13.65
CA SER A 338 11.80 2.16 -14.56
C SER A 338 12.90 3.22 -14.60
N GLY A 339 12.57 4.50 -14.36
CA GLY A 339 13.56 5.58 -14.24
C GLY A 339 14.54 5.34 -13.09
N GLY A 340 14.02 5.01 -11.91
CA GLY A 340 14.83 4.68 -10.73
C GLY A 340 15.60 3.36 -10.91
N ALA A 341 15.00 2.36 -11.58
CA ALA A 341 15.66 1.09 -11.87
C ALA A 341 16.83 1.25 -12.86
N THR A 342 16.67 2.05 -13.91
CA THR A 342 17.73 2.35 -14.88
C THR A 342 18.89 3.08 -14.20
N LYS A 343 18.60 4.06 -13.35
CA LYS A 343 19.63 4.74 -12.56
C LYS A 343 20.34 3.79 -11.61
N ALA A 344 19.61 2.98 -10.85
CA ALA A 344 20.18 1.99 -9.94
C ALA A 344 21.10 0.99 -10.66
N LEU A 345 20.76 0.61 -11.90
CA LEU A 345 21.61 -0.25 -12.73
C LEU A 345 22.90 0.45 -13.16
N ILE A 346 22.85 1.75 -13.47
CA ILE A 346 24.01 2.53 -13.93
C ILE A 346 24.91 2.96 -12.76
N SER A 347 24.33 3.40 -11.63
CA SER A 347 25.06 3.92 -10.47
C SER A 347 25.36 2.87 -9.41
N GLY A 348 24.73 1.69 -9.46
CA GLY A 348 24.76 0.68 -8.40
C GLY A 348 23.92 1.03 -7.17
N ASP A 349 23.23 2.18 -7.16
CA ASP A 349 22.46 2.66 -6.02
C ASP A 349 21.00 2.20 -6.07
N ILE A 350 20.73 1.09 -5.39
CA ILE A 350 19.40 0.48 -5.28
C ILE A 350 18.38 1.35 -4.52
N LEU A 351 18.81 2.39 -3.77
CA LEU A 351 17.92 3.24 -2.98
C LEU A 351 17.20 4.31 -3.83
N GLN A 352 17.60 4.46 -5.10
CA GLN A 352 16.94 5.35 -6.06
C GLN A 352 15.71 4.73 -6.71
N ILE A 353 15.47 3.43 -6.51
CA ILE A 353 14.28 2.76 -7.03
C ILE A 353 13.03 3.38 -6.38
N ASN A 354 12.02 3.68 -7.19
CA ASN A 354 10.74 4.16 -6.69
C ASN A 354 9.92 2.98 -6.13
N TYR A 355 10.25 2.59 -4.89
CA TYR A 355 9.59 1.48 -4.19
C TYR A 355 8.08 1.70 -3.97
N PHE A 356 7.60 2.94 -3.93
CA PHE A 356 6.16 3.24 -3.85
C PHE A 356 5.44 2.84 -5.13
N SER A 357 5.98 3.22 -6.30
CA SER A 357 5.42 2.79 -7.58
C SER A 357 5.51 1.28 -7.79
N MET A 358 6.62 0.64 -7.40
CA MET A 358 6.72 -0.83 -7.39
C MET A 358 5.65 -1.47 -6.50
N GLY A 359 5.47 -0.95 -5.28
CA GLY A 359 4.43 -1.41 -4.36
C GLY A 359 3.02 -1.27 -4.92
N MET A 360 2.75 -0.19 -5.66
CA MET A 360 1.47 0.02 -6.35
C MET A 360 1.27 -0.96 -7.51
N VAL A 361 2.32 -1.26 -8.31
CA VAL A 361 2.27 -2.32 -9.32
C VAL A 361 1.89 -3.66 -8.69
N PHE A 362 2.59 -4.07 -7.62
CA PHE A 362 2.27 -5.31 -6.91
C PHE A 362 0.84 -5.33 -6.37
N LYS A 363 0.39 -4.23 -5.75
CA LYS A 363 -0.99 -4.08 -5.26
C LYS A 363 -2.01 -4.32 -6.39
N HIS A 364 -1.80 -3.74 -7.56
CA HIS A 364 -2.72 -3.87 -8.69
C HIS A 364 -2.70 -5.27 -9.30
N LEU A 365 -1.51 -5.88 -9.42
CA LEU A 365 -1.39 -7.28 -9.85
C LEU A 365 -2.12 -8.24 -8.91
N LEU A 366 -2.04 -8.04 -7.59
CA LEU A 366 -2.79 -8.82 -6.60
C LEU A 366 -4.30 -8.60 -6.70
N ALA A 367 -4.74 -7.38 -7.05
CA ALA A 367 -6.15 -7.03 -7.21
C ALA A 367 -6.75 -7.44 -8.57
N TYR A 368 -5.91 -7.82 -9.55
CA TYR A 368 -6.29 -8.09 -10.93
C TYR A 368 -7.34 -9.21 -11.05
N PRO A 369 -7.15 -10.41 -10.47
CA PRO A 369 -8.09 -11.52 -10.65
C PRO A 369 -9.48 -11.23 -10.06
N ALA A 370 -9.53 -10.47 -8.96
CA ALA A 370 -10.79 -10.07 -8.35
C ALA A 370 -11.55 -9.06 -9.22
N THR A 371 -10.84 -8.12 -9.81
CA THR A 371 -11.40 -7.09 -10.72
C THR A 371 -11.94 -7.72 -12.00
N GLU A 372 -11.21 -8.68 -12.57
CA GLU A 372 -11.65 -9.43 -13.74
C GLU A 372 -12.98 -10.17 -13.49
N ARG A 373 -13.10 -10.91 -12.37
CA ARG A 373 -14.35 -11.60 -11.98
C ARG A 373 -15.52 -10.63 -11.82
N ARG A 374 -15.30 -9.47 -11.19
CA ARG A 374 -16.33 -8.44 -11.03
C ARG A 374 -16.74 -7.83 -12.38
N HIS A 375 -15.78 -7.61 -13.27
CA HIS A 375 -16.04 -7.11 -14.62
C HIS A 375 -16.94 -8.06 -15.42
N PHE A 376 -16.64 -9.36 -15.43
CA PHE A 376 -17.50 -10.35 -16.09
C PHE A 376 -18.92 -10.38 -15.52
N THR A 377 -19.05 -10.34 -14.19
CA THR A 377 -20.36 -10.28 -13.53
C THR A 377 -21.16 -9.06 -14.01
N ARG A 378 -20.50 -7.91 -14.15
CA ARG A 378 -21.15 -6.68 -14.62
C ARG A 378 -21.51 -6.69 -16.09
N MET A 379 -20.70 -7.31 -16.94
CA MET A 379 -21.04 -7.49 -18.36
C MET A 379 -22.35 -8.27 -18.51
N ILE A 380 -22.55 -9.30 -17.67
CA ILE A 380 -23.80 -10.06 -17.59
C ILE A 380 -24.96 -9.16 -17.11
N GLU A 381 -24.74 -8.34 -16.08
CA GLU A 381 -25.74 -7.39 -15.57
C GLU A 381 -26.14 -6.31 -16.58
N PHE A 382 -25.17 -5.72 -17.31
CA PHE A 382 -25.45 -4.73 -18.36
C PHE A 382 -26.31 -5.33 -19.47
N SER A 383 -25.94 -6.52 -19.95
CA SER A 383 -26.73 -7.23 -20.98
C SER A 383 -28.17 -7.46 -20.51
N ARG A 384 -28.37 -7.90 -19.25
CA ARG A 384 -29.73 -8.13 -18.71
C ARG A 384 -30.52 -6.83 -18.59
N ASN A 385 -29.93 -5.77 -18.04
CA ASN A 385 -30.61 -4.49 -17.85
C ASN A 385 -30.98 -3.79 -19.16
N ASP A 386 -30.13 -3.88 -20.19
CA ASP A 386 -30.44 -3.29 -21.50
C ASP A 386 -31.53 -4.10 -22.22
N ILE A 387 -31.50 -5.44 -22.14
CA ILE A 387 -32.59 -6.30 -22.62
C ILE A 387 -33.91 -5.93 -21.95
N ASP A 388 -33.92 -5.75 -20.63
CA ASP A 388 -35.14 -5.43 -19.89
C ASP A 388 -35.69 -4.04 -20.26
N LYS A 389 -34.81 -3.04 -20.49
CA LYS A 389 -35.22 -1.72 -20.97
C LYS A 389 -35.77 -1.74 -22.39
N ASP A 390 -35.12 -2.47 -23.29
CA ASP A 390 -35.58 -2.59 -24.68
C ASP A 390 -36.91 -3.34 -24.76
N PHE A 391 -37.10 -4.38 -23.92
CA PHE A 391 -38.40 -5.06 -23.80
C PHE A 391 -39.48 -4.17 -23.19
N ALA A 392 -39.15 -3.35 -22.19
CA ALA A 392 -40.08 -2.38 -21.63
C ALA A 392 -40.49 -1.33 -22.68
N ALA A 393 -39.53 -0.80 -23.45
CA ALA A 393 -39.79 0.16 -24.52
C ALA A 393 -40.64 -0.46 -25.64
N PHE A 394 -40.31 -1.68 -26.08
CA PHE A 394 -41.09 -2.43 -27.07
C PHE A 394 -42.53 -2.70 -26.59
N SER A 395 -42.69 -3.16 -25.36
CA SER A 395 -44.01 -3.43 -24.77
C SER A 395 -44.86 -2.17 -24.67
N THR A 396 -44.23 -1.04 -24.32
CA THR A 396 -44.90 0.27 -24.22
C THR A 396 -45.32 0.78 -25.61
N ALA A 397 -44.45 0.62 -26.62
CA ALA A 397 -44.72 1.12 -27.97
C ALA A 397 -45.73 0.26 -28.76
N THR A 398 -45.74 -1.05 -28.54
CA THR A 398 -46.54 -1.98 -29.34
C THR A 398 -47.74 -2.56 -28.60
N GLY A 399 -47.80 -2.43 -27.28
CA GLY A 399 -48.78 -3.10 -26.42
C GLY A 399 -48.61 -4.62 -26.34
N ILE A 400 -47.69 -5.19 -27.12
CA ILE A 400 -47.35 -6.61 -27.13
C ILE A 400 -46.36 -6.84 -26.01
N ARG A 401 -46.77 -7.59 -24.99
CA ARG A 401 -45.81 -8.16 -24.02
C ARG A 401 -45.06 -9.26 -24.76
N PRO A 402 -43.76 -9.10 -25.08
CA PRO A 402 -42.98 -10.22 -25.60
C PRO A 402 -43.14 -11.36 -24.61
N ARG A 403 -43.36 -12.59 -25.09
CA ARG A 403 -43.52 -13.76 -24.21
C ARG A 403 -42.40 -13.65 -23.17
N PRO A 404 -42.71 -13.79 -21.86
CA PRO A 404 -41.64 -13.91 -20.89
C PRO A 404 -40.72 -14.97 -21.47
N LYS A 405 -39.42 -14.67 -21.60
CA LYS A 405 -38.42 -15.69 -21.98
C LYS A 405 -38.90 -16.95 -21.32
N LEU A 406 -39.20 -18.01 -22.12
CA LEU A 406 -39.51 -19.33 -21.58
C LEU A 406 -38.55 -19.47 -20.43
N GLY A 407 -39.09 -19.46 -19.21
CA GLY A 407 -38.25 -19.20 -18.05
C GLY A 407 -37.09 -20.14 -18.22
N VAL A 408 -35.87 -19.61 -18.35
CA VAL A 408 -34.71 -20.44 -18.10
C VAL A 408 -35.07 -21.01 -16.76
N ILE A 409 -35.36 -22.30 -16.74
CA ILE A 409 -35.64 -23.00 -15.50
C ILE A 409 -34.49 -22.54 -14.62
N ASN A 410 -34.80 -21.88 -13.50
CA ASN A 410 -33.80 -21.45 -12.52
C ASN A 410 -33.17 -22.67 -11.82
N GLY A 411 -32.83 -23.72 -12.56
CA GLY A 411 -31.70 -24.58 -12.29
C GLY A 411 -30.54 -24.00 -13.09
N GLY A 412 -29.89 -22.96 -12.54
CA GLY A 412 -28.63 -22.50 -13.13
C GLY A 412 -27.62 -23.64 -13.16
N LEU A 413 -26.53 -23.47 -13.91
CA LEU A 413 -25.32 -24.32 -13.83
C LEU A 413 -24.90 -24.65 -12.38
N SER A 414 -25.29 -23.81 -11.41
CA SER A 414 -25.05 -24.02 -9.98
C SER A 414 -26.00 -24.97 -9.26
N MET A 415 -27.18 -25.34 -9.79
CA MET A 415 -28.12 -26.21 -9.07
C MET A 415 -27.67 -27.67 -9.10
N ALA A 416 -27.26 -28.17 -10.26
CA ALA A 416 -26.68 -29.51 -10.40
C ALA A 416 -25.42 -29.66 -9.54
N GLU A 417 -24.46 -28.72 -9.66
CA GLU A 417 -23.26 -28.69 -8.82
C GLU A 417 -23.57 -28.49 -7.32
N SER A 418 -24.65 -27.76 -6.99
CA SER A 418 -25.09 -27.58 -5.61
C SER A 418 -25.66 -28.86 -5.03
N LEU A 419 -26.47 -29.60 -5.80
CA LEU A 419 -27.05 -30.88 -5.35
C LEU A 419 -25.98 -31.95 -5.16
N GLU A 420 -25.01 -32.03 -6.07
CA GLU A 420 -23.84 -32.90 -5.93
C GLU A 420 -23.02 -32.55 -4.67
N LYS A 421 -22.64 -31.27 -4.50
CA LYS A 421 -21.90 -30.82 -3.31
C LYS A 421 -22.66 -31.06 -2.01
N ARG A 422 -23.99 -30.94 -2.03
CA ARG A 422 -24.87 -31.21 -0.88
C ARG A 422 -24.91 -32.70 -0.55
N LEU A 423 -24.97 -33.58 -1.54
CA LEU A 423 -24.87 -35.04 -1.34
C LEU A 423 -23.51 -35.44 -0.76
N VAL A 424 -22.41 -34.91 -1.29
CA VAL A 424 -21.05 -35.14 -0.75
C VAL A 424 -20.96 -34.66 0.69
N LYS A 425 -21.49 -33.47 0.99
CA LYS A 425 -21.51 -32.93 2.36
C LYS A 425 -22.40 -33.74 3.31
N ALA A 426 -23.46 -34.36 2.80
CA ALA A 426 -24.30 -35.29 3.57
C ALA A 426 -23.64 -36.67 3.75
N GLY A 427 -22.42 -36.88 3.23
CA GLY A 427 -21.69 -38.15 3.35
C GLY A 427 -21.98 -39.15 2.25
N CYS A 428 -22.84 -38.82 1.26
CA CYS A 428 -23.17 -39.75 0.19
C CYS A 428 -22.22 -39.63 -1.00
N GLN A 429 -21.26 -40.55 -1.08
CA GLN A 429 -20.22 -40.57 -2.11
C GLN A 429 -20.55 -41.48 -3.32
N SER A 430 -21.80 -41.93 -3.45
CA SER A 430 -22.24 -42.73 -4.60
C SER A 430 -22.11 -41.93 -5.90
N THR A 431 -21.31 -42.46 -6.84
CA THR A 431 -21.18 -41.89 -8.19
C THR A 431 -22.51 -41.90 -8.95
N ARG A 432 -23.32 -42.97 -8.84
CA ARG A 432 -24.61 -43.04 -9.55
C ARG A 432 -25.60 -42.00 -9.03
N VAL A 433 -25.70 -41.83 -7.71
CA VAL A 433 -26.61 -40.85 -7.09
C VAL A 433 -26.19 -39.42 -7.43
N GLN A 434 -24.89 -39.15 -7.52
CA GLN A 434 -24.36 -37.85 -7.95
C GLN A 434 -24.70 -37.57 -9.42
N VAL A 435 -24.50 -38.54 -10.32
CA VAL A 435 -24.88 -38.43 -11.74
C VAL A 435 -26.37 -38.16 -11.89
N LEU A 436 -27.23 -38.91 -11.19
CA LEU A 436 -28.69 -38.69 -11.23
C LEU A 436 -29.09 -37.31 -10.69
N ALA A 437 -28.38 -36.79 -9.68
CA ALA A 437 -28.62 -35.46 -9.13
C ALA A 437 -28.19 -34.33 -10.09
N VAL A 438 -27.18 -34.58 -10.92
CA VAL A 438 -26.68 -33.64 -11.93
C VAL A 438 -27.57 -33.63 -13.17
N ASP A 439 -27.95 -34.82 -13.64
CA ASP A 439 -28.68 -34.99 -14.90
C ASP A 439 -30.19 -34.74 -14.74
N HIS A 440 -30.75 -35.03 -13.56
CA HIS A 440 -32.19 -34.87 -13.26
C HIS A 440 -32.46 -33.97 -12.03
N PRO A 441 -31.91 -32.74 -11.97
CA PRO A 441 -31.85 -31.94 -10.75
C PRO A 441 -33.22 -31.55 -10.18
N LYS A 442 -34.26 -31.46 -11.02
CA LYS A 442 -35.63 -31.17 -10.56
C LYS A 442 -36.28 -32.32 -9.82
N GLU A 443 -36.07 -33.53 -10.30
CA GLU A 443 -36.65 -34.75 -9.74
C GLU A 443 -35.87 -35.20 -8.50
N PHE A 444 -34.58 -34.87 -8.46
CA PHE A 444 -33.67 -35.24 -7.40
C PHE A 444 -33.56 -34.22 -6.25
N ALA A 445 -33.99 -32.97 -6.43
CA ALA A 445 -33.88 -31.93 -5.39
C ALA A 445 -34.55 -32.31 -4.06
N ASP A 446 -35.74 -32.91 -4.12
CA ASP A 446 -36.46 -33.42 -2.92
C ASP A 446 -35.71 -34.61 -2.29
N LEU A 447 -35.13 -35.48 -3.11
CA LEU A 447 -34.37 -36.64 -2.66
C LEU A 447 -33.07 -36.23 -1.95
N VAL A 448 -32.36 -35.21 -2.44
CA VAL A 448 -31.17 -34.66 -1.76
C VAL A 448 -31.53 -34.06 -0.41
N ALA A 449 -32.63 -33.31 -0.32
CA ALA A 449 -33.08 -32.75 0.97
C ALA A 449 -33.39 -33.86 1.99
N ARG A 450 -33.99 -34.95 1.53
CA ARG A 450 -34.28 -36.13 2.34
C ARG A 450 -33.01 -36.86 2.80
N VAL A 451 -32.02 -37.01 1.91
CA VAL A 451 -30.69 -37.55 2.26
C VAL A 451 -29.98 -36.68 3.31
N GLU A 452 -30.03 -35.36 3.19
CA GLU A 452 -29.45 -34.44 4.19
C GLU A 452 -30.11 -34.57 5.57
N VAL A 453 -31.43 -34.77 5.61
CA VAL A 453 -32.17 -34.98 6.86
C VAL A 453 -31.80 -36.33 7.49
N ALA A 454 -31.74 -37.40 6.69
CA ALA A 454 -31.33 -38.72 7.16
C ALA A 454 -29.88 -38.71 7.68
N SER A 455 -28.94 -38.10 6.95
CA SER A 455 -27.54 -37.94 7.34
C SER A 455 -27.41 -37.23 8.70
N LYS A 456 -28.09 -36.09 8.88
CA LYS A 456 -28.07 -35.34 10.16
C LYS A 456 -28.64 -36.14 11.33
N LYS A 457 -29.62 -37.00 11.08
CA LYS A 457 -30.27 -37.84 12.09
C LYS A 457 -29.46 -39.09 12.44
N ALA A 458 -28.69 -39.60 11.48
CA ALA A 458 -27.76 -40.70 11.70
C ALA A 458 -26.51 -40.25 12.48
N SER A 459 -26.04 -39.03 12.24
CA SER A 459 -24.79 -38.50 12.83
C SER A 459 -24.75 -38.63 14.36
N GLY A 460 -23.72 -39.32 14.86
CA GLY A 460 -23.48 -39.54 16.28
C GLY A 460 -24.05 -40.85 16.84
N ASP A 461 -24.75 -41.66 16.03
CA ASP A 461 -25.21 -43.01 16.38
C ASP A 461 -24.65 -44.04 15.38
N THR A 462 -23.70 -44.85 15.83
CA THR A 462 -22.96 -45.82 15.00
C THR A 462 -23.86 -46.82 14.27
N MET A 463 -25.02 -47.18 14.84
CA MET A 463 -25.93 -48.12 14.17
C MET A 463 -26.75 -47.43 13.08
N LYS A 464 -27.13 -46.17 13.28
CA LYS A 464 -27.84 -45.36 12.29
C LYS A 464 -26.92 -44.86 11.18
N GLU A 465 -25.66 -44.57 11.49
CA GLU A 465 -24.62 -44.26 10.50
C GLU A 465 -24.41 -45.43 9.54
N ARG A 466 -24.28 -46.66 10.05
CA ARG A 466 -24.17 -47.85 9.20
C ARG A 466 -25.39 -48.08 8.30
N ALA A 467 -26.59 -47.82 8.82
CA ALA A 467 -27.81 -47.93 8.02
C ALA A 467 -27.85 -46.86 6.91
N PHE A 468 -27.43 -45.63 7.21
CA PHE A 468 -27.29 -44.56 6.23
C PHE A 468 -26.21 -44.86 5.18
N ASP A 469 -25.02 -45.27 5.59
CA ASP A 469 -23.89 -45.53 4.67
C ASP A 469 -24.23 -46.61 3.64
N LYS A 470 -25.02 -47.62 4.04
CA LYS A 470 -25.47 -48.71 3.17
C LYS A 470 -26.19 -48.24 1.91
N ILE A 471 -26.92 -47.11 1.93
CA ILE A 471 -27.58 -46.58 0.73
C ILE A 471 -26.57 -45.99 -0.25
N CYS A 472 -25.51 -45.37 0.25
CA CYS A 472 -24.51 -44.73 -0.59
C CYS A 472 -23.52 -45.77 -1.12
N GLU A 473 -23.31 -46.87 -0.39
CA GLU A 473 -22.56 -48.03 -0.87
C GLU A 473 -23.35 -48.86 -1.89
N SER A 474 -24.63 -49.15 -1.64
CA SER A 474 -25.44 -49.97 -2.56
C SER A 474 -25.68 -49.30 -3.92
N TRP A 475 -25.57 -47.98 -3.96
CA TRP A 475 -25.70 -47.18 -5.18
C TRP A 475 -24.34 -46.80 -5.78
N TYR A 476 -23.22 -47.23 -5.21
CA TYR A 476 -21.91 -47.00 -5.81
C TYR A 476 -21.77 -47.87 -7.07
N LEU A 477 -21.68 -47.24 -8.25
CA LEU A 477 -21.61 -47.93 -9.55
C LEU A 477 -22.77 -48.92 -9.80
N SER A 478 -24.02 -48.52 -9.50
CA SER A 478 -25.20 -49.35 -9.76
C SER A 478 -25.34 -49.77 -11.24
N ASP A 479 -25.72 -51.03 -11.48
CA ASP A 479 -25.91 -51.65 -12.80
C ASP A 479 -27.21 -51.22 -13.53
N GLU A 480 -28.05 -50.37 -12.91
CA GLU A 480 -29.27 -49.87 -13.55
C GLU A 480 -28.97 -48.65 -14.44
N ASP A 481 -28.91 -48.89 -15.75
CA ASP A 481 -28.62 -47.89 -16.79
C ASP A 481 -29.83 -46.98 -17.11
N ASP A 482 -31.07 -47.39 -16.77
CA ASP A 482 -32.27 -46.57 -16.99
C ASP A 482 -32.47 -45.58 -15.84
N ASP A 483 -32.20 -44.30 -16.10
CA ASP A 483 -32.29 -43.24 -15.10
C ASP A 483 -33.68 -43.12 -14.44
N ALA A 484 -34.76 -43.36 -15.17
CA ALA A 484 -36.11 -43.25 -14.61
C ALA A 484 -36.38 -44.38 -13.60
N LYS A 485 -35.90 -45.59 -13.90
CA LYS A 485 -35.96 -46.73 -12.96
C LYS A 485 -35.02 -46.53 -11.79
N ALA A 486 -33.82 -46.00 -12.03
CA ALA A 486 -32.84 -45.70 -11.00
C ALA A 486 -33.37 -44.67 -10.00
N ILE A 487 -33.98 -43.58 -10.46
CA ILE A 487 -34.62 -42.57 -9.58
C ILE A 487 -35.78 -43.19 -8.78
N ALA A 488 -36.63 -43.98 -9.44
CA ALA A 488 -37.77 -44.63 -8.78
C ALA A 488 -37.32 -45.64 -7.71
N GLN A 489 -36.25 -46.38 -7.96
CA GLN A 489 -35.68 -47.35 -7.03
C GLN A 489 -34.94 -46.66 -5.88
N PHE A 490 -34.12 -45.65 -6.16
CA PHE A 490 -33.45 -44.85 -5.13
C PHE A 490 -34.45 -44.19 -4.17
N LYS A 491 -35.57 -43.70 -4.71
CA LYS A 491 -36.67 -43.17 -3.89
C LYS A 491 -37.27 -44.23 -2.95
N LYS A 492 -37.39 -45.49 -3.37
CA LYS A 492 -37.88 -46.59 -2.52
C LYS A 492 -36.86 -46.97 -1.46
N ASP A 493 -35.59 -47.07 -1.84
CA ASP A 493 -34.50 -47.41 -0.91
C ASP A 493 -34.35 -46.34 0.16
N LEU A 494 -34.46 -45.06 -0.22
CA LEU A 494 -34.42 -43.93 0.71
C LEU A 494 -35.58 -43.97 1.74
N VAL A 495 -36.77 -44.46 1.36
CA VAL A 495 -37.89 -44.65 2.31
C VAL A 495 -37.58 -45.74 3.33
N VAL A 496 -36.86 -46.80 2.94
CA VAL A 496 -36.45 -47.86 3.87
C VAL A 496 -35.45 -47.31 4.89
N ILE A 497 -34.44 -46.59 4.41
CA ILE A 497 -33.41 -46.00 5.27
C ILE A 497 -33.97 -44.90 6.16
N GLU A 498 -34.88 -44.07 5.67
CA GLU A 498 -35.59 -43.10 6.52
C GLU A 498 -36.35 -43.79 7.65
N LYS A 499 -36.94 -44.98 7.43
CA LYS A 499 -37.59 -45.72 8.53
C LYS A 499 -36.58 -46.29 9.52
N GLU A 500 -35.41 -46.74 9.06
CA GLU A 500 -34.35 -47.29 9.92
C GLU A 500 -33.60 -46.21 10.71
N VAL A 501 -33.48 -44.99 10.16
CA VAL A 501 -32.75 -43.87 10.76
C VAL A 501 -33.69 -42.93 11.55
N LEU A 502 -34.93 -42.71 11.09
CA LEU A 502 -35.90 -41.79 11.73
C LEU A 502 -36.89 -42.48 12.67
N GLY A 503 -37.04 -43.81 12.56
CA GLY A 503 -37.63 -44.65 13.61
C GLY A 503 -36.70 -44.79 14.81
#